data_AF-A0A8B8QJW2-F1
#
_entry.id   AF-A0A8B8QJW2-F1
#
_cell.length_a   1.000
_cell.length_b   1.000
_cell.length_c   1.000
_cell.angle_alpha   90.00
_cell.angle_beta   90.00
_cell.angle_gamma   90.00
#
_symmetry.space_group_name_H-M   'P 1'
#
loop_
_entity.id
_entity.type
_entity.pdbx_description
1 polymer ?
#
loop_
_entity_poly.entity_id
_entity_poly.type
_entity_poly.pdbx_seq_one_letter_code
_entity_poly.pdbx_strand_id
1 'polypeptide(L)'
;MAEATTVHSPLVTYFSMLSLLTLCPPFVILLWYTMVHADGSITQTFDYLKQHGLQGFLDIWPRPTSIAWKIIAVYAAFEAALQLLLPGKTVKGPISPAGNQPVYKANGMAAYFVTLITYLGLWWFGIFNPTIVYDHLGEIYSALILGSFIFCIFLYIKGLLAPSSADSGSSGNIIIDFYWGMELYPRIGKNFDIKVFTNCRFGMMSWAVLALTYCIKQYEQNGKVSDSMLVNTILMLVYVTKFFWWEAGYWNTMDIAHDRAGFYICWGCLVWVPSIYTSPGMYLVNHPVNLGTQLAFYILAAGILCIYINYDCDRQRQEFRRTNGKCLVWRKAPSKIMATYTTTSGETKTSLLLTSGWWGLARHFHYVPEILGAFFWTVPALFNHFLPYFYVIFLTILLFDRAKRDDDRCRSKYGKYWKSYCEKMSGYESVVGGKLKLKGKALDVKAGGVKKKKKKPKHQQHQDPISEVIESELPAAGDDGAALSNEPKEGDVNDESKLSEEGNAAPYDHQLTPSEKRYIEQREQIDVKRLAKTANKSHRDRIQDFNQYLANMSEHYDIPKVGPG
;
A
#
# COMPACT_ATOMS: atom_id res chain seq x y z
N MET A 1 3.20 33.81 -2.83
CA MET A 1 3.53 32.83 -1.76
C MET A 1 2.26 32.09 -1.39
N ALA A 2 2.03 30.90 -1.96
CA ALA A 2 1.01 30.00 -1.46
C ALA A 2 1.72 29.03 -0.51
N GLU A 3 1.43 29.12 0.78
CA GLU A 3 1.80 28.08 1.73
C GLU A 3 1.16 26.78 1.26
N ALA A 4 1.98 25.73 1.09
CA ALA A 4 1.46 24.38 0.94
C ALA A 4 0.75 24.06 2.26
N THR A 5 -0.57 24.20 2.29
CA THR A 5 -1.41 23.82 3.41
C THR A 5 -1.27 22.32 3.60
N THR A 6 -0.43 21.91 4.54
CA THR A 6 -0.43 20.53 5.02
C THR A 6 -1.82 20.25 5.60
N VAL A 7 -2.41 19.09 5.25
CA VAL A 7 -3.78 18.70 5.68
C VAL A 7 -3.92 18.70 7.21
N HIS A 8 -2.80 18.56 7.92
CA HIS A 8 -2.68 18.70 9.37
C HIS A 8 -1.58 19.68 9.75
N SER A 9 -1.66 20.27 10.95
CA SER A 9 -0.57 21.05 11.53
C SER A 9 0.72 20.20 11.61
N PRO A 10 1.91 20.77 11.35
CA PRO A 10 3.19 20.07 11.52
C PRO A 10 3.30 19.38 12.89
N LEU A 11 2.81 20.02 13.95
CA LEU A 11 2.85 19.48 15.32
C LEU A 11 2.09 18.16 15.43
N VAL A 12 0.89 18.07 14.84
CA VAL A 12 0.07 16.84 14.81
C VAL A 12 0.80 15.73 14.06
N THR A 13 1.48 16.07 12.96
CA THR A 13 2.24 15.12 12.16
C THR A 13 3.41 14.53 12.96
N TYR A 14 4.23 15.38 13.58
CA TYR A 14 5.34 14.92 14.42
C TYR A 14 4.86 14.12 15.63
N PHE A 15 3.81 14.58 16.31
CA PHE A 15 3.24 13.85 17.44
C PHE A 15 2.73 12.47 17.03
N SER A 16 2.04 12.36 15.88
CA SER A 16 1.59 11.06 15.35
C SER A 16 2.76 10.14 15.03
N MET A 17 3.82 10.64 14.39
CA MET A 17 4.99 9.85 14.04
C MET A 17 5.72 9.34 15.28
N LEU A 18 5.97 10.23 16.25
CA LEU A 18 6.62 9.87 17.51
C LEU A 18 5.77 8.89 18.31
N SER A 19 4.45 9.06 18.35
CA SER A 19 3.53 8.14 19.02
C SER A 19 3.61 6.74 18.41
N LEU A 20 3.58 6.61 17.07
CA LEU A 20 3.71 5.31 16.42
C LEU A 20 5.09 4.68 16.67
N LEU A 21 6.16 5.46 16.59
CA LEU A 21 7.52 4.99 16.80
C LEU A 21 7.75 4.50 18.24
N THR A 22 7.12 5.14 19.24
CA THR A 22 7.34 4.84 20.67
C THR A 22 6.33 3.87 21.25
N LEU A 23 5.07 3.85 20.77
CA LEU A 23 3.99 3.04 21.35
C LEU A 23 3.80 1.70 20.63
N CYS A 24 4.07 1.60 19.33
CA CYS A 24 3.87 0.33 18.61
C CYS A 24 4.83 -0.79 19.07
N PRO A 25 6.14 -0.55 19.29
CA PRO A 25 7.04 -1.58 19.81
C PRO A 25 6.64 -2.17 21.18
N PRO A 26 6.38 -1.37 22.23
CA PRO A 26 5.95 -1.93 23.51
C PRO A 26 4.57 -2.62 23.40
N PHE A 27 3.69 -2.11 22.54
CA PHE A 27 2.39 -2.75 22.31
C PHE A 27 2.51 -4.17 21.73
N VAL A 28 3.44 -4.41 20.80
CA VAL A 28 3.71 -5.75 20.25
C VAL A 28 4.10 -6.73 21.37
N ILE A 29 4.96 -6.31 22.28
CA ILE A 29 5.41 -7.13 23.41
C ILE A 29 4.28 -7.38 24.40
N LEU A 30 3.49 -6.36 24.73
CA LEU A 30 2.31 -6.51 25.60
C LEU A 30 1.28 -7.44 24.98
N LEU A 31 1.00 -7.33 23.69
CA LEU A 31 0.07 -8.22 22.98
C LEU A 31 0.52 -9.68 23.10
N TRP A 32 1.79 -9.95 22.78
CA TRP A 32 2.37 -11.28 22.91
C TRP A 32 2.28 -11.81 24.34
N TYR A 33 2.75 -11.03 25.32
CA TYR A 33 2.74 -11.43 26.72
C TYR A 33 1.32 -11.74 27.20
N THR A 34 0.36 -10.87 26.89
CA THR A 34 -1.03 -11.09 27.31
C THR A 34 -1.59 -12.38 26.73
N MET A 35 -1.38 -12.66 25.44
CA MET A 35 -1.91 -13.87 24.80
C MET A 35 -1.22 -15.16 25.23
N VAL A 36 0.09 -15.12 25.44
CA VAL A 36 0.91 -16.32 25.68
C VAL A 36 1.07 -16.61 27.17
N HIS A 37 1.25 -15.59 28.00
CA HIS A 37 1.60 -15.73 29.42
C HIS A 37 0.51 -15.28 30.39
N ALA A 38 -0.44 -14.45 29.96
CA ALA A 38 -1.56 -13.98 30.81
C ALA A 38 -2.93 -14.53 30.37
N ASP A 39 -2.96 -15.71 29.73
CA ASP A 39 -4.18 -16.42 29.33
C ASP A 39 -5.13 -15.58 28.44
N GLY A 40 -4.59 -14.61 27.69
CA GLY A 40 -5.37 -13.65 26.91
C GLY A 40 -6.07 -12.55 27.72
N SER A 41 -5.87 -12.51 29.04
CA SER A 41 -6.52 -11.56 29.95
C SER A 41 -5.75 -10.25 30.09
N ILE A 42 -6.37 -9.18 29.57
CA ILE A 42 -5.87 -7.80 29.71
C ILE A 42 -5.84 -7.40 31.19
N THR A 43 -6.81 -7.84 31.99
CA THR A 43 -6.88 -7.54 33.42
C THR A 43 -5.68 -8.12 34.16
N GLN A 44 -5.31 -9.39 33.90
CA GLN A 44 -4.13 -9.99 34.53
C GLN A 44 -2.84 -9.25 34.17
N THR A 45 -2.70 -8.86 32.89
CA THR A 45 -1.53 -8.07 32.45
C THR A 45 -1.49 -6.70 33.12
N PHE A 46 -2.65 -6.03 33.21
CA PHE A 46 -2.76 -4.73 33.86
C PHE A 46 -2.47 -4.80 35.36
N ASP A 47 -3.01 -5.80 36.06
CA ASP A 47 -2.76 -5.99 37.49
C ASP A 47 -1.29 -6.29 37.77
N TYR A 48 -0.65 -7.11 36.94
CA TYR A 48 0.78 -7.37 37.03
C TYR A 48 1.61 -6.08 36.86
N LEU A 49 1.32 -5.29 35.83
CA LEU A 49 1.99 -4.01 35.57
C LEU A 49 1.72 -2.98 36.68
N LYS A 50 0.50 -2.97 37.24
CA LYS A 50 0.15 -2.08 38.35
C LYS A 50 0.92 -2.43 39.63
N GLN A 51 1.14 -3.72 39.88
CA GLN A 51 1.88 -4.19 41.07
C GLN A 51 3.39 -3.95 40.96
N HIS A 52 3.97 -4.15 39.77
CA HIS A 52 5.43 -4.14 39.57
C HIS A 52 5.95 -2.86 38.88
N GLY A 53 5.04 -1.98 38.43
CA GLY A 53 5.38 -0.71 37.78
C GLY A 53 6.24 -0.90 36.53
N LEU A 54 7.24 -0.01 36.37
CA LEU A 54 8.18 -0.06 35.25
C LEU A 54 9.03 -1.34 35.26
N GLN A 55 9.38 -1.87 36.44
CA GLN A 55 10.18 -3.09 36.53
C GLN A 55 9.43 -4.28 35.96
N GLY A 56 8.13 -4.41 36.27
CA GLY A 56 7.30 -5.47 35.66
C GLY A 56 7.24 -5.37 34.14
N PHE A 57 7.18 -4.16 33.58
CA PHE A 57 7.25 -4.00 32.13
C PHE A 57 8.59 -4.46 31.55
N LEU A 58 9.71 -4.13 32.20
CA LEU A 58 11.03 -4.59 31.79
C LEU A 58 11.19 -6.11 31.94
N ASP A 59 10.56 -6.72 32.94
CA ASP A 59 10.57 -8.16 33.17
C ASP A 59 9.74 -8.92 32.12
N ILE A 60 8.65 -8.31 31.64
CA ILE A 60 7.85 -8.84 30.52
C ILE A 60 8.63 -8.84 29.21
N TRP A 61 9.47 -7.82 28.97
CA TRP A 61 10.14 -7.62 27.69
C TRP A 61 11.35 -8.55 27.54
N PRO A 62 11.28 -9.63 26.73
CA PRO A 62 12.36 -10.60 26.65
C PRO A 62 13.56 -9.98 25.93
N ARG A 63 14.78 -10.26 26.38
CA ARG A 63 15.98 -9.80 25.69
C ARG A 63 16.19 -10.60 24.40
N PRO A 64 16.63 -9.98 23.30
CA PRO A 64 17.00 -10.70 22.08
C PRO A 64 18.07 -11.76 22.38
N THR A 65 17.81 -13.03 22.05
CA THR A 65 18.75 -14.14 22.25
C THR A 65 19.48 -14.51 20.96
N SER A 66 20.57 -15.26 21.09
CA SER A 66 21.30 -15.79 19.94
C SER A 66 20.45 -16.76 19.11
N ILE A 67 19.50 -17.45 19.73
CA ILE A 67 18.55 -18.35 19.05
C ILE A 67 17.59 -17.54 18.18
N ALA A 68 16.97 -16.49 18.74
CA ALA A 68 16.08 -15.59 18.00
C ALA A 68 16.78 -14.97 16.79
N TRP A 69 18.00 -14.44 16.98
CA TRP A 69 18.80 -13.88 15.87
C TRP A 69 19.13 -14.91 14.80
N LYS A 70 19.48 -16.15 15.18
CA LYS A 70 19.76 -17.23 14.23
C LYS A 70 18.51 -17.59 13.41
N ILE A 71 17.35 -17.74 14.05
CA ILE A 71 16.08 -18.04 13.38
C ILE A 71 15.77 -16.94 12.35
N ILE A 72 15.81 -15.67 12.77
CA ILE A 72 15.54 -14.52 11.90
C ILE A 72 16.54 -14.47 10.73
N ALA A 73 17.84 -14.65 11.00
CA ALA A 73 18.88 -14.55 9.99
C ALA A 73 18.79 -15.68 8.95
N VAL A 74 18.57 -16.92 9.40
CA VAL A 74 18.42 -18.08 8.49
C VAL A 74 17.18 -17.91 7.63
N TYR A 75 16.06 -17.51 8.24
CA TYR A 75 14.82 -17.23 7.51
C TYR A 75 14.98 -16.09 6.50
N ALA A 76 15.56 -14.97 6.91
CA ALA A 76 15.84 -13.83 6.03
C ALA A 76 16.74 -14.22 4.85
N ALA A 77 17.81 -14.97 5.13
CA ALA A 77 18.75 -15.44 4.10
C ALA A 77 18.07 -16.42 3.12
N PHE A 78 17.24 -17.33 3.63
CA PHE A 78 16.48 -18.25 2.81
C PHE A 78 15.52 -17.50 1.88
N GLU A 79 14.71 -16.59 2.40
CA GLU A 79 13.78 -15.78 1.61
C GLU A 79 14.49 -14.86 0.60
N ALA A 80 15.66 -14.31 0.97
CA ALA A 80 16.49 -13.53 0.06
C ALA A 80 17.05 -14.40 -1.08
N ALA A 81 17.50 -15.63 -0.76
CA ALA A 81 17.94 -16.59 -1.76
C ALA A 81 16.80 -16.97 -2.69
N LEU A 82 15.58 -17.22 -2.19
CA LEU A 82 14.43 -17.50 -3.05
C LEU A 82 14.07 -16.31 -3.95
N GLN A 83 14.11 -15.08 -3.41
CA GLN A 83 13.91 -13.87 -4.21
C GLN A 83 14.90 -13.78 -5.37
N LEU A 84 16.18 -14.10 -5.15
CA LEU A 84 17.23 -13.95 -6.15
C LEU A 84 17.35 -15.14 -7.10
N LEU A 85 17.18 -16.36 -6.62
CA LEU A 85 17.52 -17.60 -7.34
C LEU A 85 16.32 -18.21 -8.06
N LEU A 86 15.10 -18.14 -7.50
CA LEU A 86 13.95 -18.77 -8.15
C LEU A 86 13.59 -18.08 -9.46
N PRO A 87 13.30 -18.83 -10.54
CA PRO A 87 12.89 -18.25 -11.81
C PRO A 87 11.53 -17.56 -11.68
N GLY A 88 11.29 -16.54 -12.50
CA GLY A 88 10.04 -15.80 -12.50
C GLY A 88 9.96 -14.86 -13.68
N LYS A 89 8.73 -14.48 -14.07
CA LYS A 89 8.52 -13.54 -15.18
C LYS A 89 8.99 -12.15 -14.77
N THR A 90 9.68 -11.46 -15.67
CA THR A 90 10.04 -10.06 -15.46
C THR A 90 8.80 -9.18 -15.62
N VAL A 91 8.56 -8.32 -14.63
CA VAL A 91 7.42 -7.39 -14.61
C VAL A 91 7.95 -5.99 -14.33
N LYS A 92 7.46 -5.02 -15.10
CA LYS A 92 7.78 -3.62 -14.90
C LYS A 92 6.80 -3.01 -13.90
N GLY A 93 7.32 -2.35 -12.87
CA GLY A 93 6.53 -1.57 -11.94
C GLY A 93 6.06 -0.23 -12.54
N PRO A 94 5.40 0.58 -11.71
CA PRO A 94 4.96 1.91 -12.13
C PRO A 94 6.17 2.82 -12.34
N ILE A 95 6.05 3.73 -13.31
CA ILE A 95 7.05 4.79 -13.50
C ILE A 95 7.00 5.72 -12.28
N SER A 96 8.15 6.19 -11.83
CA SER A 96 8.32 7.10 -10.70
C SER A 96 8.25 8.57 -11.14
N PRO A 97 8.08 9.53 -10.20
CA PRO A 97 8.17 10.95 -10.50
C PRO A 97 9.48 11.35 -11.20
N ALA A 98 10.60 10.72 -10.83
CA ALA A 98 11.90 10.97 -11.46
C ALA A 98 12.07 10.23 -12.80
N GLY A 99 11.05 9.53 -13.27
CA GLY A 99 11.05 8.79 -14.53
C GLY A 99 11.72 7.42 -14.46
N ASN A 100 12.01 6.90 -13.26
CA ASN A 100 12.56 5.55 -13.10
C ASN A 100 11.45 4.52 -13.16
N GLN A 101 11.72 3.35 -13.75
CA GLN A 101 10.78 2.25 -13.76
C GLN A 101 11.44 1.02 -13.14
N PRO A 102 11.05 0.60 -11.93
CA PRO A 102 11.63 -0.56 -11.29
C PRO A 102 11.22 -1.83 -12.05
N VAL A 103 12.15 -2.78 -12.10
CA VAL A 103 11.93 -4.09 -12.69
C VAL A 103 11.95 -5.13 -11.59
N TYR A 104 10.93 -5.97 -11.58
CA TYR A 104 10.70 -7.02 -10.59
C TYR A 104 10.67 -8.40 -11.24
N LYS A 105 10.94 -9.43 -10.43
CA LYS A 105 10.82 -10.83 -10.83
C LYS A 105 9.64 -11.46 -10.10
N ALA A 106 8.61 -11.83 -10.85
CA ALA A 106 7.39 -12.46 -10.35
C ALA A 106 7.64 -13.94 -10.04
N ASN A 107 8.22 -14.19 -8.87
CA ASN A 107 8.49 -15.53 -8.34
C ASN A 107 7.84 -15.76 -6.97
N GLY A 108 6.92 -14.90 -6.51
CA GLY A 108 6.31 -15.00 -5.17
C GLY A 108 5.57 -16.31 -4.93
N MET A 109 4.79 -16.79 -5.89
CA MET A 109 4.12 -18.10 -5.77
C MET A 109 5.10 -19.28 -5.64
N ALA A 110 6.18 -19.25 -6.42
CA ALA A 110 7.21 -20.29 -6.34
C ALA A 110 7.94 -20.23 -5.00
N ALA A 111 8.31 -19.02 -4.55
CA ALA A 111 8.93 -18.81 -3.25
C ALA A 111 8.01 -19.31 -2.13
N TYR A 112 6.73 -18.95 -2.17
CA TYR A 112 5.73 -19.36 -1.20
C TYR A 112 5.65 -20.88 -1.03
N PHE A 113 5.44 -21.63 -2.12
CA PHE A 113 5.37 -23.08 -2.02
C PHE A 113 6.69 -23.71 -1.60
N VAL A 114 7.82 -23.22 -2.10
CA VAL A 114 9.15 -23.71 -1.68
C VAL A 114 9.34 -23.50 -0.18
N THR A 115 8.97 -22.33 0.35
CA THR A 115 9.04 -22.05 1.79
C THR A 115 8.17 -23.00 2.59
N LEU A 116 6.89 -23.16 2.24
CA LEU A 116 5.98 -24.04 3.01
C LEU A 116 6.38 -25.51 2.94
N ILE A 117 6.75 -26.01 1.76
CA ILE A 117 7.18 -27.40 1.57
C ILE A 117 8.49 -27.65 2.33
N THR A 118 9.44 -26.71 2.28
CA THR A 118 10.69 -26.83 3.03
C THR A 118 10.41 -26.81 4.53
N TYR A 119 9.58 -25.88 5.01
CA TYR A 119 9.26 -25.76 6.44
C TYR A 119 8.59 -27.01 7.00
N LEU A 120 7.56 -27.53 6.31
CA LEU A 120 6.88 -28.76 6.67
C LEU A 120 7.76 -30.00 6.50
N GLY A 121 8.58 -30.04 5.45
CA GLY A 121 9.52 -31.13 5.21
C GLY A 121 10.57 -31.23 6.32
N LEU A 122 11.16 -30.10 6.72
CA LEU A 122 12.13 -30.07 7.82
C LEU A 122 11.52 -30.55 9.14
N TRP A 123 10.25 -30.23 9.40
CA TRP A 123 9.51 -30.76 10.55
C TRP A 123 9.25 -32.26 10.43
N TRP A 124 8.73 -32.71 9.29
CA TRP A 124 8.38 -34.11 9.04
C TRP A 124 9.59 -35.05 9.15
N PHE A 125 10.76 -34.61 8.68
CA PHE A 125 12.02 -35.36 8.78
C PHE A 125 12.76 -35.14 10.10
N GLY A 126 12.22 -34.35 11.04
CA GLY A 126 12.82 -34.10 12.34
C GLY A 126 14.12 -33.27 12.32
N ILE A 127 14.39 -32.55 11.23
CA ILE A 127 15.60 -31.72 11.06
C ILE A 127 15.46 -30.38 11.80
N PHE A 128 14.26 -29.80 11.78
CA PHE A 128 13.94 -28.57 12.48
C PHE A 128 12.53 -28.68 13.05
N ASN A 129 12.37 -28.42 14.35
CA ASN A 129 11.05 -28.36 14.97
C ASN A 129 10.53 -26.91 14.97
N PRO A 130 9.46 -26.58 14.22
CA PRO A 130 8.83 -25.26 14.21
C PRO A 130 8.42 -24.73 15.57
N THR A 131 8.17 -25.59 16.56
CA THR A 131 7.72 -25.16 17.89
C THR A 131 8.71 -24.25 18.60
N ILE A 132 10.00 -24.37 18.28
CA ILE A 132 11.04 -23.44 18.78
C ILE A 132 10.75 -21.98 18.44
N VAL A 133 10.07 -21.72 17.31
CA VAL A 133 9.71 -20.36 16.89
C VAL A 133 8.62 -19.79 17.81
N TYR A 134 7.65 -20.62 18.24
CA TYR A 134 6.65 -20.20 19.22
C TYR A 134 7.25 -20.03 20.61
N ASP A 135 8.11 -20.95 21.02
CA ASP A 135 8.72 -20.94 22.36
C ASP A 135 9.63 -19.73 22.57
N HIS A 136 10.30 -19.26 21.51
CA HIS A 136 11.14 -18.05 21.53
C HIS A 136 10.46 -16.82 20.89
N LEU A 137 9.13 -16.82 20.74
CA LEU A 137 8.42 -15.79 19.97
C LEU A 137 8.62 -14.38 20.54
N GLY A 138 8.61 -14.23 21.86
CA GLY A 138 8.87 -12.93 22.51
C GLY A 138 10.28 -12.41 22.26
N GLU A 139 11.29 -13.29 22.30
CA GLU A 139 12.68 -12.94 21.98
C GLU A 139 12.85 -12.59 20.51
N ILE A 140 12.12 -13.28 19.62
CA ILE A 140 12.04 -12.99 18.18
C ILE A 140 11.44 -11.60 17.96
N TYR A 141 10.31 -11.26 18.61
CA TYR A 141 9.73 -9.92 18.49
C TYR A 141 10.68 -8.83 19.00
N SER A 142 11.35 -9.05 20.12
CA SER A 142 12.38 -8.12 20.61
C SER A 142 13.54 -7.95 19.64
N ALA A 143 14.03 -9.05 19.06
CA ALA A 143 15.09 -9.03 18.07
C ALA A 143 14.65 -8.32 16.78
N LEU A 144 13.41 -8.55 16.33
CA LEU A 144 12.85 -7.87 15.15
C LEU A 144 12.63 -6.38 15.40
N ILE A 145 12.15 -5.97 16.58
CA ILE A 145 12.00 -4.55 16.95
C ILE A 145 13.37 -3.85 16.87
N LEU A 146 14.39 -4.41 17.52
CA LEU A 146 15.74 -3.84 17.51
C LEU A 146 16.37 -3.88 16.11
N GLY A 147 16.29 -5.03 15.45
CA GLY A 147 16.88 -5.28 14.14
C GLY A 147 16.27 -4.43 13.03
N SER A 148 14.94 -4.25 13.03
CA SER A 148 14.27 -3.38 12.07
C SER A 148 14.58 -1.90 12.30
N PHE A 149 14.76 -1.46 13.54
CA PHE A 149 15.22 -0.10 13.84
C PHE A 149 16.63 0.14 13.27
N ILE A 150 17.57 -0.77 13.52
CA ILE A 150 18.93 -0.74 12.96
C ILE A 150 18.88 -0.79 11.42
N PHE A 151 18.04 -1.65 10.85
CA PHE A 151 17.86 -1.76 9.41
C PHE A 151 17.36 -0.45 8.79
N CYS A 152 16.44 0.26 9.44
CA CYS A 152 15.96 1.56 8.96
C CYS A 152 17.02 2.66 9.08
N ILE A 153 17.89 2.60 10.10
CA ILE A 153 19.09 3.47 10.16
C ILE A 153 19.99 3.21 8.97
N PHE A 154 20.22 1.92 8.65
CA PHE A 154 20.99 1.54 7.46
C PHE A 154 20.35 2.10 6.18
N LEU A 155 19.01 2.01 6.00
CA LEU A 155 18.33 2.57 4.83
C LEU A 155 18.47 4.09 4.74
N TYR A 156 18.40 4.79 5.88
CA TYR A 156 18.63 6.23 5.94
C TYR A 156 20.06 6.58 5.50
N ILE A 157 21.08 5.92 6.07
CA ILE A 157 22.49 6.14 5.71
C ILE A 157 22.74 5.78 4.25
N LYS A 158 22.20 4.66 3.77
CA LYS A 158 22.31 4.23 2.38
C LYS A 158 21.71 5.27 1.43
N GLY A 159 20.53 5.82 1.77
CA GLY A 159 19.89 6.86 0.97
C GLY A 159 20.70 8.15 0.86
N LEU A 160 21.52 8.45 1.87
CA LEU A 160 22.46 9.58 1.89
C LEU A 160 23.74 9.31 1.10
N LEU A 161 24.35 8.14 1.29
CA LEU A 161 25.70 7.85 0.79
C LEU A 161 25.73 7.13 -0.56
N ALA A 162 24.73 6.29 -0.83
CA ALA A 162 24.69 5.41 -2.00
C ALA A 162 23.24 5.19 -2.49
N PRO A 163 22.55 6.25 -2.96
CA PRO A 163 21.20 6.14 -3.49
C PRO A 163 21.17 5.24 -4.73
N SER A 164 20.18 4.35 -4.81
CA SER A 164 20.02 3.41 -5.93
C SER A 164 19.47 4.05 -7.21
N SER A 165 18.83 5.22 -7.09
CA SER A 165 18.30 5.96 -8.23
C SER A 165 18.03 7.43 -7.88
N ALA A 166 17.60 8.21 -8.88
CA ALA A 166 17.13 9.58 -8.69
C ALA A 166 15.85 9.71 -7.82
N ASP A 167 15.23 8.60 -7.42
CA ASP A 167 14.09 8.62 -6.48
C ASP A 167 14.52 8.72 -5.01
N SER A 168 15.79 9.01 -4.72
CA SER A 168 16.25 9.36 -3.37
C SER A 168 16.07 10.85 -3.09
N GLY A 169 15.73 11.20 -1.85
CA GLY A 169 15.60 12.59 -1.42
C GLY A 169 15.42 12.72 0.09
N SER A 170 15.91 13.84 0.63
CA SER A 170 15.77 14.24 2.03
C SER A 170 14.79 15.39 2.13
N SER A 171 13.99 15.41 3.19
CA SER A 171 13.15 16.54 3.61
C SER A 171 13.92 17.64 4.34
N GLY A 172 15.18 17.38 4.70
CA GLY A 172 16.00 18.22 5.58
C GLY A 172 15.79 17.95 7.07
N ASN A 173 14.87 17.05 7.44
CA ASN A 173 14.64 16.65 8.83
C ASN A 173 14.92 15.16 9.02
N ILE A 174 15.89 14.86 9.88
CA ILE A 174 16.37 13.49 10.16
C ILE A 174 15.24 12.57 10.65
N ILE A 175 14.33 13.07 11.49
CA ILE A 175 13.24 12.26 12.05
C ILE A 175 12.24 11.89 10.94
N ILE A 176 11.90 12.84 10.06
CA ILE A 176 11.01 12.59 8.94
C ILE A 176 11.64 11.62 7.94
N ASP A 177 12.91 11.85 7.61
CA ASP A 177 13.64 11.05 6.63
C ASP A 177 13.90 9.62 7.11
N PHE A 178 14.13 9.43 8.41
CA PHE A 178 14.17 8.11 9.02
C PHE A 178 12.80 7.43 8.98
N TYR A 179 11.73 8.17 9.32
CA TYR A 179 10.40 7.61 9.46
C TYR A 179 9.75 7.25 8.12
N TRP A 180 9.77 8.17 7.15
CA TRP A 180 9.22 7.95 5.80
C TRP A 180 10.21 7.28 4.86
N GLY A 181 11.52 7.47 5.05
CA GLY A 181 12.55 6.88 4.22
C GLY A 181 13.09 7.82 3.15
N MET A 182 14.33 7.58 2.76
CA MET A 182 15.05 8.40 1.78
C MET A 182 14.78 7.95 0.34
N GLU A 183 14.68 6.64 0.10
CA GLU A 183 14.59 6.07 -1.25
C GLU A 183 13.20 5.47 -1.53
N LEU A 184 12.68 5.70 -2.73
CA LEU A 184 11.45 5.04 -3.16
C LEU A 184 11.66 3.55 -3.46
N TYR A 185 12.74 3.20 -4.17
CA TYR A 185 13.06 1.83 -4.58
C TYR A 185 14.52 1.47 -4.21
N PRO A 186 14.86 1.38 -2.91
CA PRO A 186 16.23 1.03 -2.53
C PRO A 186 16.57 -0.40 -2.96
N ARG A 187 17.80 -0.55 -3.49
CA ARG A 187 18.33 -1.83 -3.96
C ARG A 187 19.69 -2.15 -3.36
N ILE A 188 19.94 -3.44 -3.16
CA ILE A 188 21.28 -3.98 -2.92
C ILE A 188 21.75 -4.59 -4.24
N GLY A 189 22.81 -4.02 -4.82
CA GLY A 189 23.19 -4.33 -6.20
C GLY A 189 22.07 -4.00 -7.21
N LYS A 190 22.01 -4.73 -8.32
CA LYS A 190 21.04 -4.48 -9.41
C LYS A 190 19.69 -5.19 -9.20
N ASN A 191 19.71 -6.37 -8.59
CA ASN A 191 18.59 -7.31 -8.65
C ASN A 191 17.81 -7.45 -7.34
N PHE A 192 18.35 -6.99 -6.20
CA PHE A 192 17.69 -7.14 -4.90
C PHE A 192 16.94 -5.87 -4.52
N ASP A 193 15.62 -5.88 -4.70
CA ASP A 193 14.73 -4.82 -4.25
C ASP A 193 14.35 -5.01 -2.78
N ILE A 194 14.67 -4.01 -1.96
CA ILE A 194 14.49 -4.09 -0.51
C ILE A 194 13.01 -4.07 -0.12
N LYS A 195 12.15 -3.28 -0.79
CA LYS A 195 10.73 -3.23 -0.41
C LYS A 195 10.02 -4.53 -0.77
N VAL A 196 10.35 -5.13 -1.92
CA VAL A 196 9.84 -6.46 -2.25
C VAL A 196 10.30 -7.49 -1.23
N PHE A 197 11.56 -7.41 -0.78
CA PHE A 197 12.06 -8.28 0.26
C PHE A 197 11.32 -8.09 1.58
N THR A 198 11.29 -6.87 2.14
CA THR A 198 10.68 -6.62 3.45
C THR A 198 9.19 -6.91 3.46
N ASN A 199 8.46 -6.46 2.44
CA ASN A 199 7.00 -6.54 2.43
C ASN A 199 6.54 -7.94 2.02
N CYS A 200 7.06 -8.46 0.90
CA CYS A 200 6.53 -9.68 0.30
C CYS A 200 7.26 -10.93 0.82
N ARG A 201 8.59 -10.96 0.78
CA ARG A 201 9.36 -12.17 1.07
C ARG A 201 9.57 -12.41 2.56
N PHE A 202 9.87 -11.36 3.32
CA PHE A 202 10.02 -11.48 4.76
C PHE A 202 8.66 -11.40 5.46
N GLY A 203 7.96 -10.26 5.32
CA GLY A 203 6.72 -9.97 6.06
C GLY A 203 5.58 -10.92 5.70
N MET A 204 5.10 -10.89 4.47
CA MET A 204 3.95 -11.71 4.05
C MET A 204 4.21 -13.22 4.15
N MET A 205 5.44 -13.67 3.90
CA MET A 205 5.78 -15.09 4.05
C MET A 205 5.83 -15.51 5.53
N SER A 206 6.25 -14.61 6.43
CA SER A 206 6.32 -14.92 7.87
C SER A 206 4.93 -15.16 8.44
N TRP A 207 3.90 -14.47 7.91
CA TRP A 207 2.51 -14.75 8.26
C TRP A 207 2.16 -16.22 8.00
N ALA A 208 2.46 -16.74 6.81
CA ALA A 208 2.14 -18.13 6.49
C ALA A 208 2.95 -19.14 7.32
N VAL A 209 4.24 -18.87 7.53
CA VAL A 209 5.11 -19.71 8.36
C VAL A 209 4.65 -19.72 9.82
N LEU A 210 4.23 -18.59 10.37
CA LEU A 210 3.70 -18.49 11.74
C LEU A 210 2.34 -19.19 11.88
N ALA A 211 1.46 -19.08 10.88
CA ALA A 211 0.18 -19.81 10.88
C ALA A 211 0.38 -21.33 10.95
N LEU A 212 1.38 -21.87 10.24
CA LEU A 212 1.77 -23.29 10.36
C LEU A 212 2.42 -23.60 11.71
N THR A 213 3.30 -22.72 12.18
CA THR A 213 4.00 -22.86 13.47
C THR A 213 3.01 -23.01 14.61
N TYR A 214 1.96 -22.19 14.66
CA TYR A 214 0.93 -22.26 15.70
C TYR A 214 0.13 -23.57 15.64
N CYS A 215 -0.22 -24.01 14.43
CA CYS A 215 -0.90 -25.29 14.22
C CYS A 215 -0.05 -26.47 14.71
N ILE A 216 1.23 -26.51 14.33
CA ILE A 216 2.19 -27.54 14.76
C ILE A 216 2.41 -27.49 16.27
N LYS A 217 2.54 -26.29 16.85
CA LYS A 217 2.71 -26.12 18.30
C LYS A 217 1.53 -26.70 19.08
N GLN A 218 0.30 -26.39 18.65
CA GLN A 218 -0.90 -26.93 19.30
C GLN A 218 -0.97 -28.46 19.16
N TYR A 219 -0.58 -29.00 18.00
CA TYR A 219 -0.50 -30.45 17.80
C TYR A 219 0.48 -31.11 18.77
N GLU A 220 1.70 -30.58 18.90
CA GLU A 220 2.73 -31.16 19.79
C GLU A 220 2.38 -31.02 21.27
N GLN A 221 1.72 -29.94 21.68
CA GLN A 221 1.28 -29.75 23.07
C GLN A 221 0.10 -30.65 23.45
N ASN A 222 -0.88 -30.82 22.56
CA ASN A 222 -2.17 -31.45 22.89
C ASN A 222 -2.35 -32.85 22.28
N GLY A 223 -1.42 -33.31 21.43
CA GLY A 223 -1.55 -34.53 20.63
C GLY A 223 -2.59 -34.45 19.51
N LYS A 224 -3.27 -33.30 19.36
CA LYS A 224 -4.30 -33.04 18.34
C LYS A 224 -4.44 -31.54 18.08
N VAL A 225 -4.89 -31.18 16.89
CA VAL A 225 -5.23 -29.80 16.53
C VAL A 225 -6.75 -29.61 16.68
N SER A 226 -7.17 -28.50 17.28
CA SER A 226 -8.58 -28.15 17.38
C SER A 226 -9.15 -27.71 16.03
N ASP A 227 -10.45 -27.89 15.81
CA ASP A 227 -11.10 -27.42 14.59
C ASP A 227 -10.99 -25.89 14.45
N SER A 228 -10.96 -25.15 15.56
CA SER A 228 -10.75 -23.71 15.57
C SER A 228 -9.39 -23.28 15.01
N MET A 229 -8.31 -23.98 15.39
CA MET A 229 -6.97 -23.73 14.89
C MET A 229 -6.87 -24.08 13.40
N LEU A 230 -7.45 -25.21 12.97
CA LEU A 230 -7.47 -25.58 11.56
C LEU A 230 -8.18 -24.53 10.69
N VAL A 231 -9.36 -24.05 11.10
CA VAL A 231 -10.08 -23.01 10.37
C VAL A 231 -9.27 -21.72 10.28
N ASN A 232 -8.67 -21.28 11.41
CA ASN A 232 -7.79 -20.11 11.45
C ASN A 232 -6.61 -20.25 10.47
N THR A 233 -5.84 -21.33 10.60
CA THR A 233 -4.65 -21.58 9.78
C THR A 233 -5.00 -21.68 8.30
N ILE A 234 -6.04 -22.43 7.94
CA ILE A 234 -6.46 -22.59 6.53
C ILE A 234 -6.84 -21.24 5.93
N LEU A 235 -7.65 -20.43 6.62
CA LEU A 235 -8.06 -19.12 6.12
C LEU A 235 -6.87 -18.16 5.96
N MET A 236 -5.94 -18.13 6.92
CA MET A 236 -4.71 -17.33 6.80
C MET A 236 -3.86 -17.79 5.60
N LEU A 237 -3.69 -19.10 5.41
CA LEU A 237 -2.92 -19.63 4.27
C LEU A 237 -3.60 -19.35 2.92
N VAL A 238 -4.91 -19.49 2.83
CA VAL A 238 -5.69 -19.14 1.62
C VAL A 238 -5.54 -17.65 1.29
N TYR A 239 -5.59 -16.80 2.31
CA TYR A 239 -5.40 -15.36 2.14
C TYR A 239 -3.99 -15.01 1.65
N VAL A 240 -2.94 -15.57 2.27
CA VAL A 240 -1.55 -15.33 1.84
C VAL A 240 -1.29 -15.92 0.45
N THR A 241 -1.87 -17.08 0.13
CA THR A 241 -1.80 -17.67 -1.21
C THR A 241 -2.39 -16.72 -2.25
N LYS A 242 -3.57 -16.13 -1.98
CA LYS A 242 -4.18 -15.12 -2.86
C LYS A 242 -3.24 -13.92 -3.04
N PHE A 243 -2.57 -13.45 -1.99
CA PHE A 243 -1.61 -12.35 -2.10
C PHE A 243 -0.50 -12.68 -3.11
N PHE A 244 0.15 -13.84 -2.97
CA PHE A 244 1.23 -14.23 -3.89
C PHE A 244 0.74 -14.54 -5.31
N TRP A 245 -0.48 -15.05 -5.45
CA TRP A 245 -1.13 -15.24 -6.75
C TRP A 245 -1.30 -13.91 -7.48
N TRP A 246 -1.53 -12.84 -6.71
CA TRP A 246 -1.77 -11.49 -7.21
C TRP A 246 -0.56 -10.54 -7.05
N GLU A 247 0.62 -11.06 -6.71
CA GLU A 247 1.81 -10.26 -6.33
C GLU A 247 2.15 -9.12 -7.31
N ALA A 248 2.07 -9.38 -8.62
CA ALA A 248 2.39 -8.35 -9.62
C ALA A 248 1.48 -7.12 -9.54
N GLY A 249 0.25 -7.29 -9.08
CA GLY A 249 -0.65 -6.18 -8.79
C GLY A 249 -0.24 -5.40 -7.54
N TYR A 250 0.36 -6.05 -6.54
CA TYR A 250 0.81 -5.42 -5.29
C TYR A 250 1.91 -4.39 -5.52
N TRP A 251 2.84 -4.62 -6.45
CA TRP A 251 3.91 -3.65 -6.77
C TRP A 251 3.45 -2.32 -7.29
N ASN A 252 2.19 -2.25 -7.64
CA ASN A 252 1.62 -1.04 -8.13
C ASN A 252 0.85 -0.27 -7.05
N THR A 253 0.61 -0.86 -5.88
CA THR A 253 -0.03 -0.20 -4.74
C THR A 253 0.80 0.94 -4.17
N MET A 254 0.20 1.79 -3.33
CA MET A 254 0.85 2.94 -2.68
C MET A 254 2.15 2.56 -1.96
N ASP A 255 2.15 1.45 -1.23
CA ASP A 255 3.30 0.92 -0.47
C ASP A 255 4.56 0.77 -1.35
N ILE A 256 4.38 0.29 -2.58
CA ILE A 256 5.50 0.08 -3.50
C ILE A 256 5.68 1.28 -4.44
N ALA A 257 4.62 1.85 -4.99
CA ALA A 257 4.70 2.89 -6.02
C ALA A 257 5.00 4.30 -5.48
N HIS A 258 4.66 4.59 -4.23
CA HIS A 258 4.61 5.96 -3.71
C HIS A 258 5.31 6.12 -2.35
N ASP A 259 5.17 5.15 -1.45
CA ASP A 259 5.77 5.21 -0.12
C ASP A 259 7.25 4.87 -0.18
N ARG A 260 8.08 5.73 0.43
CA ARG A 260 9.52 5.52 0.53
C ARG A 260 9.82 4.44 1.58
N ALA A 261 10.98 3.81 1.45
CA ALA A 261 11.44 2.75 2.33
C ALA A 261 12.07 3.33 3.61
N GLY A 262 11.23 3.65 4.59
CA GLY A 262 11.64 4.10 5.93
C GLY A 262 11.09 3.21 7.03
N PHE A 263 11.19 3.70 8.28
CA PHE A 263 10.68 3.00 9.45
C PHE A 263 9.22 2.58 9.29
N TYR A 264 8.33 3.48 8.88
CA TYR A 264 6.89 3.20 8.84
C TYR A 264 6.55 1.94 8.02
N ILE A 265 7.08 1.82 6.80
CA ILE A 265 6.78 0.68 5.93
C ILE A 265 7.61 -0.55 6.29
N CYS A 266 8.91 -0.40 6.53
CA CYS A 266 9.81 -1.53 6.76
C CYS A 266 9.59 -2.14 8.14
N TRP A 267 9.56 -1.33 9.21
CA TRP A 267 9.30 -1.82 10.57
C TRP A 267 7.96 -2.54 10.64
N GLY A 268 6.94 -1.95 10.03
CA GLY A 268 5.64 -2.56 10.05
C GLY A 268 5.62 -3.93 9.35
N CYS A 269 6.30 -4.10 8.20
CA CYS A 269 6.30 -5.38 7.50
C CYS A 269 7.14 -6.43 8.24
N LEU A 270 8.23 -5.99 8.88
CA LEU A 270 9.15 -6.86 9.60
C LEU A 270 8.66 -7.24 11.00
N VAL A 271 7.84 -6.41 11.64
CA VAL A 271 7.41 -6.58 13.05
C VAL A 271 5.89 -6.63 13.19
N TRP A 272 5.17 -5.64 12.66
CA TRP A 272 3.72 -5.51 12.89
C TRP A 272 2.92 -6.60 12.18
N VAL A 273 3.26 -6.95 10.94
CA VAL A 273 2.62 -8.05 10.20
C VAL A 273 2.78 -9.38 10.93
N PRO A 274 4.01 -9.87 11.24
CA PRO A 274 4.16 -11.14 11.93
C PRO A 274 3.55 -11.17 13.34
N SER A 275 3.52 -10.04 14.05
CA SER A 275 2.96 -10.00 15.41
C SER A 275 1.44 -9.86 15.46
N ILE A 276 0.89 -8.84 14.80
CA ILE A 276 -0.52 -8.48 14.93
C ILE A 276 -1.40 -9.37 14.06
N TYR A 277 -1.02 -9.61 12.80
CA TYR A 277 -1.91 -10.29 11.84
C TYR A 277 -2.04 -11.78 12.15
N THR A 278 -1.01 -12.35 12.78
CA THR A 278 -0.97 -13.75 13.17
C THR A 278 -1.50 -13.98 14.60
N SER A 279 -1.77 -12.89 15.35
CA SER A 279 -2.16 -12.96 16.76
C SER A 279 -3.38 -13.82 17.08
N PRO A 280 -4.42 -13.95 16.22
CA PRO A 280 -5.51 -14.88 16.51
C PRO A 280 -5.03 -16.35 16.59
N GLY A 281 -4.10 -16.75 15.72
CA GLY A 281 -3.49 -18.07 15.75
C GLY A 281 -2.59 -18.24 16.96
N MET A 282 -1.81 -17.22 17.31
CA MET A 282 -0.96 -17.20 18.52
C MET A 282 -1.76 -17.46 19.80
N TYR A 283 -2.95 -16.85 19.92
CA TYR A 283 -3.87 -17.06 21.02
C TYR A 283 -4.43 -18.49 21.05
N LEU A 284 -4.85 -19.01 19.90
CA LEU A 284 -5.48 -20.33 19.79
C LEU A 284 -4.55 -21.49 20.20
N VAL A 285 -3.22 -21.31 20.17
CA VAL A 285 -2.27 -22.34 20.61
C VAL A 285 -2.60 -22.81 22.03
N ASN A 286 -2.73 -21.87 22.97
CA ASN A 286 -3.02 -22.16 24.38
C ASN A 286 -4.53 -22.23 24.68
N HIS A 287 -5.39 -21.87 23.71
CA HIS A 287 -6.84 -21.81 23.87
C HIS A 287 -7.56 -22.64 22.80
N PRO A 288 -7.40 -23.98 22.80
CA PRO A 288 -8.10 -24.84 21.86
C PRO A 288 -9.61 -24.77 22.07
N VAL A 289 -10.34 -24.51 21.00
CA VAL A 289 -11.82 -24.45 20.99
C VAL A 289 -12.33 -25.57 20.09
N ASN A 290 -13.34 -26.31 20.56
CA ASN A 290 -14.07 -27.27 19.72
C ASN A 290 -15.37 -26.62 19.25
N LEU A 291 -15.39 -26.18 17.99
CA LEU A 291 -16.54 -25.53 17.34
C LEU A 291 -17.61 -26.55 16.91
N GLY A 292 -17.19 -27.78 16.62
CA GLY A 292 -17.98 -28.79 15.94
C GLY A 292 -17.93 -28.62 14.42
N THR A 293 -18.04 -29.74 13.70
CA THR A 293 -17.85 -29.80 12.24
C THR A 293 -18.73 -28.80 11.48
N GLN A 294 -19.98 -28.62 11.91
CA GLN A 294 -20.94 -27.75 11.22
C GLN A 294 -20.54 -26.26 11.32
N LEU A 295 -20.23 -25.78 12.53
CA LEU A 295 -19.84 -24.38 12.74
C LEU A 295 -18.47 -24.11 12.10
N ALA A 296 -17.51 -25.02 12.27
CA ALA A 296 -16.20 -24.92 11.63
C ALA A 296 -16.32 -24.81 10.10
N PHE A 297 -17.16 -25.65 9.47
CA PHE A 297 -17.43 -25.59 8.04
C PHE A 297 -18.04 -24.26 7.61
N TYR A 298 -19.05 -23.75 8.34
CA TYR A 298 -19.68 -22.47 7.99
C TYR A 298 -18.72 -21.28 8.10
N ILE A 299 -17.90 -21.23 9.16
CA ILE A 299 -16.88 -20.18 9.31
C ILE A 299 -15.85 -20.27 8.19
N LEU A 300 -15.35 -21.47 7.88
CA LEU A 300 -14.39 -21.69 6.80
C LEU A 300 -14.96 -21.27 5.44
N ALA A 301 -16.17 -21.71 5.10
CA ALA A 301 -16.82 -21.37 3.83
C ALA A 301 -17.09 -19.86 3.71
N ALA A 302 -17.56 -19.21 4.78
CA ALA A 302 -17.78 -17.77 4.80
C ALA A 302 -16.46 -16.98 4.67
N GLY A 303 -15.39 -17.42 5.34
CA GLY A 303 -14.07 -16.83 5.23
C GLY A 303 -13.49 -16.96 3.82
N ILE A 304 -13.54 -18.15 3.21
CA ILE A 304 -13.09 -18.37 1.82
C ILE A 304 -13.89 -17.50 0.85
N LEU A 305 -15.21 -17.42 1.03
CA LEU A 305 -16.06 -16.57 0.21
C LEU A 305 -15.67 -15.09 0.32
N CYS A 306 -15.37 -14.59 1.52
CA CYS A 306 -14.88 -13.22 1.71
C CYS A 306 -13.55 -13.00 0.98
N ILE A 307 -12.59 -13.90 1.14
CA ILE A 307 -11.28 -13.81 0.47
C ILE A 307 -11.46 -13.79 -1.06
N TYR A 308 -12.35 -14.64 -1.58
CA TYR A 308 -12.69 -14.67 -3.01
C TYR A 308 -13.35 -13.38 -3.49
N ILE A 309 -14.36 -12.87 -2.78
CA ILE A 309 -15.05 -11.63 -3.16
C ILE A 309 -14.07 -10.47 -3.17
N ASN A 310 -13.19 -10.37 -2.18
CA ASN A 310 -12.15 -9.35 -2.16
C ASN A 310 -11.24 -9.45 -3.40
N TYR A 311 -10.75 -10.65 -3.71
CA TYR A 311 -9.98 -10.89 -4.94
C TYR A 311 -10.75 -10.48 -6.21
N ASP A 312 -12.03 -10.87 -6.32
CA ASP A 312 -12.84 -10.59 -7.50
C ASP A 312 -13.12 -9.09 -7.68
N CYS A 313 -13.23 -8.32 -6.59
CA CYS A 313 -13.33 -6.86 -6.65
C CYS A 313 -12.12 -6.24 -7.35
N ASP A 314 -10.91 -6.68 -6.97
CA ASP A 314 -9.67 -6.16 -7.52
C ASP A 314 -9.43 -6.63 -8.94
N ARG A 315 -9.65 -7.92 -9.21
CA ARG A 315 -9.63 -8.49 -10.56
C ARG A 315 -10.58 -7.73 -11.50
N GLN A 316 -11.80 -7.46 -11.06
CA GLN A 316 -12.82 -6.73 -11.84
C GLN A 316 -12.35 -5.32 -12.19
N ARG A 317 -11.77 -4.59 -11.23
CA ARG A 317 -11.22 -3.25 -11.47
C ARG A 317 -10.01 -3.28 -12.41
N GLN A 318 -9.07 -4.21 -12.19
CA GLN A 318 -7.88 -4.32 -13.02
C GLN A 318 -8.25 -4.65 -14.47
N GLU A 319 -9.14 -5.62 -14.67
CA GLU A 319 -9.57 -6.01 -16.01
C GLU A 319 -10.34 -4.89 -16.72
N PHE A 320 -11.20 -4.17 -15.98
CA PHE A 320 -11.88 -2.99 -16.50
C PHE A 320 -10.90 -1.92 -16.98
N ARG A 321 -9.84 -1.66 -16.21
CA ARG A 321 -8.80 -0.68 -16.58
C ARG A 321 -7.96 -1.16 -17.75
N ARG A 322 -7.47 -2.40 -17.71
CA ARG A 322 -6.65 -3.03 -18.76
C ARG A 322 -7.34 -3.02 -20.12
N THR A 323 -8.66 -3.20 -20.13
CA THR A 323 -9.46 -3.23 -21.37
C THR A 323 -10.04 -1.88 -21.75
N ASN A 324 -9.70 -0.80 -21.04
CA ASN A 324 -10.32 0.54 -21.21
C ASN A 324 -11.87 0.47 -21.18
N GLY A 325 -12.39 -0.38 -20.30
CA GLY A 325 -13.82 -0.61 -20.10
C GLY A 325 -14.50 -1.35 -21.25
N LYS A 326 -13.76 -2.18 -22.01
CA LYS A 326 -14.27 -3.09 -23.05
C LYS A 326 -14.38 -4.55 -22.56
N CYS A 327 -14.39 -4.77 -21.25
CA CYS A 327 -14.63 -6.09 -20.65
C CYS A 327 -16.12 -6.30 -20.32
N LEU A 328 -16.46 -7.50 -19.84
CA LEU A 328 -17.76 -7.79 -19.23
C LEU A 328 -17.64 -7.77 -17.70
N VAL A 329 -18.60 -7.13 -17.04
CA VAL A 329 -18.77 -7.14 -15.58
C VAL A 329 -20.07 -7.85 -15.26
N TRP A 330 -19.97 -8.99 -14.56
CA TRP A 330 -21.11 -9.89 -14.31
C TRP A 330 -21.92 -10.21 -15.58
N ARG A 331 -21.20 -10.59 -16.65
CA ARG A 331 -21.74 -10.95 -17.97
C ARG A 331 -22.46 -9.82 -18.71
N LYS A 332 -22.36 -8.57 -18.25
CA LYS A 332 -22.93 -7.38 -18.91
C LYS A 332 -21.86 -6.36 -19.24
N ALA A 333 -22.14 -5.48 -20.20
CA ALA A 333 -21.27 -4.33 -20.47
C ALA A 333 -21.21 -3.42 -19.23
N PRO A 334 -20.01 -3.00 -18.78
CA PRO A 334 -19.87 -2.22 -17.57
C PRO A 334 -20.46 -0.83 -17.73
N SER A 335 -21.21 -0.39 -16.73
CA SER A 335 -21.59 1.01 -16.60
C SER A 335 -20.38 1.80 -16.11
N LYS A 336 -20.07 2.95 -16.74
CA LYS A 336 -18.89 3.76 -16.42
C LYS A 336 -19.12 5.26 -16.56
N ILE A 337 -18.33 6.05 -15.85
CA ILE A 337 -18.26 7.52 -16.02
C ILE A 337 -16.91 7.85 -16.64
N MET A 338 -16.91 8.64 -17.72
CA MET A 338 -15.67 9.19 -18.28
C MET A 338 -15.36 10.50 -17.57
N ALA A 339 -14.34 10.47 -16.71
CA ALA A 339 -13.90 11.63 -15.95
C ALA A 339 -12.74 12.30 -16.68
N THR A 340 -12.89 13.59 -16.97
CA THR A 340 -11.79 14.41 -17.52
C THR A 340 -11.22 15.26 -16.40
N TYR A 341 -9.90 15.26 -16.26
CA TYR A 341 -9.21 16.04 -15.24
C TYR A 341 -7.98 16.71 -15.82
N THR A 342 -7.69 17.91 -15.33
CA THR A 342 -6.49 18.64 -15.68
C THR A 342 -5.40 18.28 -14.70
N THR A 343 -4.32 17.75 -15.22
CA THR A 343 -3.08 17.52 -14.49
C THR A 343 -2.56 18.90 -14.02
N THR A 344 -1.88 19.00 -12.88
CA THR A 344 -1.12 20.18 -12.47
C THR A 344 0.01 20.58 -13.44
N SER A 345 0.33 19.79 -14.49
CA SER A 345 1.13 20.24 -15.65
C SER A 345 0.30 20.91 -16.76
N GLY A 346 -1.01 21.08 -16.57
CA GLY A 346 -1.93 21.69 -17.53
C GLY A 346 -2.44 20.73 -18.62
N GLU A 347 -1.93 19.50 -18.68
CA GLU A 347 -2.39 18.46 -19.63
C GLU A 347 -3.78 17.95 -19.22
N THR A 348 -4.70 17.85 -20.18
CA THR A 348 -6.02 17.28 -19.93
C THR A 348 -5.98 15.77 -20.15
N LYS A 349 -6.33 14.98 -19.13
CA LYS A 349 -6.39 13.52 -19.20
C LYS A 349 -7.79 13.01 -18.94
N THR A 350 -8.10 11.85 -19.52
CA THR A 350 -9.38 11.17 -19.32
C THR A 350 -9.15 9.85 -18.58
N SER A 351 -9.99 9.57 -17.58
CA SER A 351 -10.02 8.33 -16.80
C SER A 351 -11.42 7.74 -16.78
N LEU A 352 -11.52 6.42 -16.57
CA LEU A 352 -12.78 5.70 -16.50
C LEU A 352 -13.08 5.28 -15.06
N LEU A 353 -14.24 5.67 -14.54
CA LEU A 353 -14.74 5.26 -13.24
C LEU A 353 -15.79 4.15 -13.43
N LEU A 354 -15.55 2.97 -12.87
CA LEU A 354 -16.45 1.81 -12.97
C LEU A 354 -17.62 1.95 -12.01
N THR A 355 -18.86 1.91 -12.51
CA THR A 355 -20.10 2.11 -11.74
C THR A 355 -21.04 0.90 -11.76
N SER A 356 -20.49 -0.31 -11.96
CA SER A 356 -21.23 -1.57 -12.00
C SER A 356 -20.40 -2.69 -11.37
N GLY A 357 -21.03 -3.84 -11.08
CA GLY A 357 -20.39 -4.91 -10.33
C GLY A 357 -20.23 -4.55 -8.86
N TRP A 358 -19.14 -4.97 -8.24
CA TRP A 358 -18.85 -4.65 -6.83
C TRP A 358 -18.71 -3.15 -6.59
N TRP A 359 -18.08 -2.45 -7.53
CA TRP A 359 -17.91 -1.00 -7.55
C TRP A 359 -19.22 -0.23 -7.78
N GLY A 360 -20.27 -0.93 -8.21
CA GLY A 360 -21.64 -0.40 -8.29
C GLY A 360 -22.45 -0.60 -7.00
N LEU A 361 -21.98 -1.42 -6.06
CA LEU A 361 -22.64 -1.63 -4.76
C LEU A 361 -22.14 -0.65 -3.70
N ALA A 362 -20.82 -0.43 -3.66
CA ALA A 362 -20.20 0.55 -2.78
C ALA A 362 -18.87 1.04 -3.35
N ARG A 363 -18.48 2.29 -3.02
CA ARG A 363 -17.24 2.92 -3.53
C ARG A 363 -15.98 2.11 -3.17
N HIS A 364 -15.95 1.52 -1.98
CA HIS A 364 -14.86 0.66 -1.50
C HIS A 364 -15.39 -0.69 -1.05
N PHE A 365 -16.22 -1.35 -1.87
CA PHE A 365 -16.86 -2.61 -1.49
C PHE A 365 -15.85 -3.67 -1.04
N HIS A 366 -14.68 -3.73 -1.65
CA HIS A 366 -13.58 -4.65 -1.33
C HIS A 366 -13.07 -4.58 0.12
N TYR A 367 -13.26 -3.46 0.83
CA TYR A 367 -12.89 -3.37 2.25
C TYR A 367 -13.83 -4.17 3.17
N VAL A 368 -15.09 -4.37 2.78
CA VAL A 368 -16.04 -5.17 3.56
C VAL A 368 -15.59 -6.64 3.67
N PRO A 369 -15.37 -7.38 2.56
CA PRO A 369 -14.87 -8.75 2.63
C PRO A 369 -13.44 -8.84 3.16
N GLU A 370 -12.65 -7.77 3.12
CA GLU A 370 -11.33 -7.71 3.78
C GLU A 370 -11.47 -7.81 5.30
N ILE A 371 -12.32 -6.95 5.89
CA ILE A 371 -12.59 -6.94 7.34
C ILE A 371 -13.31 -8.23 7.76
N LEU A 372 -14.28 -8.70 6.96
CA LEU A 372 -14.97 -9.95 7.24
C LEU A 372 -14.06 -11.17 7.12
N GLY A 373 -13.13 -11.19 6.16
CA GLY A 373 -12.08 -12.21 6.09
C GLY A 373 -11.29 -12.26 7.39
N ALA A 374 -10.80 -11.09 7.83
CA ALA A 374 -10.10 -10.92 9.11
C ALA A 374 -10.90 -11.42 10.31
N PHE A 375 -12.19 -11.08 10.34
CA PHE A 375 -13.10 -11.59 11.35
C PHE A 375 -13.24 -13.12 11.29
N PHE A 376 -13.42 -13.72 10.12
CA PHE A 376 -13.67 -15.16 9.99
C PHE A 376 -12.47 -16.04 10.35
N TRP A 377 -11.23 -15.57 10.18
CA TRP A 377 -10.09 -16.30 10.75
C TRP A 377 -9.86 -16.00 12.23
N THR A 378 -10.50 -14.97 12.80
CA THR A 378 -10.38 -14.62 14.22
C THR A 378 -11.48 -15.23 15.09
N VAL A 379 -12.71 -15.30 14.58
CA VAL A 379 -13.89 -15.81 15.30
C VAL A 379 -13.78 -17.26 15.80
N PRO A 380 -12.91 -18.15 15.27
CA PRO A 380 -12.65 -19.44 15.92
C PRO A 380 -12.16 -19.33 17.38
N ALA A 381 -11.62 -18.18 17.79
CA ALA A 381 -11.25 -17.89 19.18
C ALA A 381 -12.46 -17.61 20.10
N LEU A 382 -13.68 -17.55 19.55
CA LEU A 382 -14.91 -17.14 20.24
C LEU A 382 -14.74 -15.78 20.93
N PHE A 383 -15.47 -15.50 22.02
CA PHE A 383 -15.59 -14.16 22.59
C PHE A 383 -15.17 -14.07 24.06
N ASN A 384 -14.40 -15.05 24.55
CA ASN A 384 -13.94 -15.06 25.94
C ASN A 384 -12.96 -13.91 26.22
N HIS A 385 -12.10 -13.61 25.25
CA HIS A 385 -11.10 -12.54 25.34
C HIS A 385 -11.20 -11.60 24.16
N PHE A 386 -11.00 -10.31 24.44
CA PHE A 386 -11.05 -9.24 23.43
C PHE A 386 -9.82 -9.25 22.51
N LEU A 387 -8.65 -9.59 23.06
CA LEU A 387 -7.36 -9.34 22.41
C LEU A 387 -7.17 -9.99 21.04
N PRO A 388 -7.67 -11.21 20.76
CA PRO A 388 -7.64 -11.80 19.40
C PRO A 388 -8.29 -10.90 18.33
N TYR A 389 -9.30 -10.10 18.69
CA TYR A 389 -9.99 -9.20 17.77
C TYR A 389 -9.28 -7.87 17.54
N PHE A 390 -8.16 -7.62 18.22
CA PHE A 390 -7.39 -6.39 18.02
C PHE A 390 -7.03 -6.19 16.55
N TYR A 391 -6.61 -7.25 15.84
CA TYR A 391 -6.31 -7.17 14.41
C TYR A 391 -7.52 -6.72 13.58
N VAL A 392 -8.71 -7.25 13.85
CA VAL A 392 -9.95 -6.89 13.13
C VAL A 392 -10.28 -5.41 13.35
N ILE A 393 -10.14 -4.93 14.58
CA ILE A 393 -10.40 -3.53 14.95
C ILE A 393 -9.37 -2.60 14.30
N PHE A 394 -8.09 -2.95 14.40
CA PHE A 394 -7.01 -2.23 13.76
C PHE A 394 -7.21 -2.12 12.25
N LEU A 395 -7.52 -3.24 11.58
CA LEU A 395 -7.77 -3.28 10.15
C LEU A 395 -8.99 -2.43 9.76
N THR A 396 -10.04 -2.46 10.59
CA THR A 396 -11.22 -1.62 10.38
C THR A 396 -10.83 -0.14 10.40
N ILE A 397 -10.14 0.32 11.45
CA ILE A 397 -9.69 1.72 11.57
C ILE A 397 -8.82 2.11 10.36
N LEU A 398 -7.87 1.25 10.00
CA LEU A 398 -6.98 1.45 8.86
C LEU A 398 -7.75 1.65 7.55
N LEU A 399 -8.73 0.78 7.26
CA LEU A 399 -9.49 0.83 6.01
C LEU A 399 -10.50 1.98 5.98
N PHE A 400 -11.04 2.40 7.13
CA PHE A 400 -11.88 3.60 7.22
C PHE A 400 -11.07 4.88 6.96
N ASP A 401 -9.91 5.03 7.60
CA ASP A 401 -9.00 6.15 7.32
C ASP A 401 -8.60 6.16 5.83
N ARG A 402 -8.27 4.98 5.29
CA ARG A 402 -7.91 4.84 3.89
C ARG A 402 -9.05 5.21 2.95
N ALA A 403 -10.28 4.75 3.20
CA ALA A 403 -11.45 5.10 2.40
C ALA A 403 -11.65 6.61 2.36
N LYS A 404 -11.45 7.30 3.51
CA LYS A 404 -11.54 8.76 3.57
C LYS A 404 -10.45 9.43 2.72
N ARG A 405 -9.19 9.03 2.87
CA ARG A 405 -8.07 9.59 2.10
C ARG A 405 -8.24 9.38 0.60
N ASP A 406 -8.73 8.22 0.18
CA ASP A 406 -9.02 7.92 -1.23
C ASP A 406 -10.19 8.77 -1.75
N ASP A 407 -11.27 8.94 -0.98
CA ASP A 407 -12.41 9.78 -1.37
C ASP A 407 -12.00 11.25 -1.51
N ASP A 408 -11.17 11.78 -0.60
CA ASP A 408 -10.66 13.15 -0.66
C ASP A 408 -9.72 13.36 -1.87
N ARG A 409 -8.87 12.38 -2.19
CA ARG A 409 -8.01 12.40 -3.39
C ARG A 409 -8.84 12.36 -4.68
N CYS A 410 -9.77 11.42 -4.78
CA CYS A 410 -10.67 11.28 -5.93
C CYS A 410 -11.53 12.53 -6.12
N ARG A 411 -12.00 13.15 -5.04
CA ARG A 411 -12.75 14.42 -5.08
C ARG A 411 -11.90 15.56 -5.62
N SER A 412 -10.67 15.70 -5.13
CA SER A 412 -9.74 16.75 -5.57
C SER A 412 -9.38 16.61 -7.05
N LYS A 413 -9.26 15.37 -7.52
CA LYS A 413 -8.85 15.06 -8.89
C LYS A 413 -9.98 15.10 -9.91
N TYR A 414 -11.07 14.38 -9.67
CA TYR A 414 -12.15 14.23 -10.65
C TYR A 414 -13.30 15.24 -10.45
N GLY A 415 -13.31 15.99 -9.34
CA GLY A 415 -14.25 17.08 -9.08
C GLY A 415 -15.71 16.69 -9.30
N LYS A 416 -16.37 17.34 -10.26
CA LYS A 416 -17.78 17.07 -10.61
C LYS A 416 -18.06 15.61 -10.98
N TYR A 417 -17.11 14.92 -11.62
CA TYR A 417 -17.27 13.52 -12.01
C TYR A 417 -17.25 12.59 -10.79
N TRP A 418 -16.44 12.92 -9.77
CA TRP A 418 -16.47 12.19 -8.49
C TRP A 418 -17.80 12.41 -7.76
N LYS A 419 -18.32 13.65 -7.79
CA LYS A 419 -19.64 13.93 -7.21
C LYS A 419 -20.74 13.09 -7.86
N SER A 420 -20.78 13.04 -9.19
CA SER A 420 -21.72 12.18 -9.92
C SER A 420 -21.52 10.69 -9.63
N TYR A 421 -20.26 10.25 -9.47
CA TYR A 421 -19.94 8.89 -9.03
C TYR A 421 -20.53 8.61 -7.65
N CYS A 422 -20.30 9.49 -6.67
CA CYS A 422 -20.82 9.36 -5.31
C CYS A 422 -22.35 9.36 -5.26
N GLU A 423 -23.02 10.23 -6.03
CA GLU A 423 -24.48 10.27 -6.14
C GLU A 423 -25.05 8.96 -6.70
N LYS A 424 -24.39 8.40 -7.72
CA LYS A 424 -24.79 7.11 -8.29
C LYS A 424 -24.61 5.94 -7.32
N MET A 425 -23.66 6.03 -6.39
CA MET A 425 -23.40 5.01 -5.38
C MET A 425 -24.19 5.21 -4.07
N SER A 426 -24.69 6.41 -3.81
CA SER A 426 -25.53 6.71 -2.64
C SER A 426 -27.02 6.59 -2.94
N GLY A 427 -27.41 6.76 -4.20
CA GLY A 427 -28.75 6.43 -4.68
C GLY A 427 -28.94 4.92 -4.65
N TYR A 428 -29.73 4.42 -3.70
CA TYR A 428 -30.26 3.06 -3.69
C TYR A 428 -31.21 2.84 -4.90
N GLU A 429 -30.68 2.78 -6.13
CA GLU A 429 -31.42 2.32 -7.31
C GLU A 429 -31.24 0.81 -7.57
N SER A 430 -30.40 0.11 -6.80
CA SER A 430 -30.05 -1.30 -7.04
C SER A 430 -30.76 -2.32 -6.15
N VAL A 431 -31.80 -1.94 -5.40
CA VAL A 431 -32.81 -2.93 -5.00
C VAL A 431 -33.81 -3.01 -6.14
N VAL A 432 -33.68 -4.05 -6.96
CA VAL A 432 -34.69 -4.43 -7.95
C VAL A 432 -36.00 -4.68 -7.22
N GLY A 433 -36.79 -3.62 -7.07
CA GLY A 433 -38.17 -3.65 -6.58
C GLY A 433 -39.05 -4.27 -7.65
N GLY A 434 -38.84 -5.55 -7.95
CA GLY A 434 -39.82 -6.34 -8.66
C GLY A 434 -41.09 -6.33 -7.81
N LYS A 435 -42.09 -5.53 -8.20
CA LYS A 435 -43.42 -5.56 -7.58
C LYS A 435 -43.94 -7.00 -7.69
N LEU A 436 -43.95 -7.71 -6.57
CA LEU A 436 -44.70 -8.96 -6.44
C LEU A 436 -46.19 -8.60 -6.64
N LYS A 437 -46.77 -8.96 -7.79
CA LYS A 437 -48.21 -8.88 -8.01
C LYS A 437 -48.86 -10.03 -7.25
N LEU A 438 -49.26 -9.78 -6.00
CA LEU A 438 -50.17 -10.67 -5.28
C LEU A 438 -51.60 -10.40 -5.76
N LYS A 439 -52.26 -11.47 -6.23
CA LYS A 439 -53.65 -11.46 -6.69
C LYS A 439 -54.55 -11.53 -5.44
N GLY A 440 -55.16 -10.41 -5.03
CA GLY A 440 -56.07 -10.38 -3.88
C GLY A 440 -56.66 -9.00 -3.62
N LYS A 441 -57.94 -8.96 -3.24
CA LYS A 441 -58.84 -7.79 -3.11
C LYS A 441 -58.26 -6.62 -2.30
N ALA A 442 -58.65 -5.40 -2.69
CA ALA A 442 -58.33 -4.14 -2.03
C ALA A 442 -58.86 -4.10 -0.58
N LEU A 443 -57.98 -3.79 0.35
CA LEU A 443 -58.31 -3.31 1.69
C LEU A 443 -57.98 -1.83 1.74
N ASP A 444 -59.02 -1.03 1.93
CA ASP A 444 -58.99 0.42 2.03
C ASP A 444 -58.45 0.82 3.41
N VAL A 445 -57.22 1.37 3.48
CA VAL A 445 -56.74 2.05 4.69
C VAL A 445 -56.00 3.34 4.30
N LYS A 446 -56.53 4.45 4.82
CA LYS A 446 -56.21 5.86 4.57
C LYS A 446 -54.71 6.20 4.60
N ALA A 447 -54.28 6.98 3.61
CA ALA A 447 -52.96 7.61 3.56
C ALA A 447 -52.80 8.73 4.60
N GLY A 448 -51.92 8.53 5.58
CA GLY A 448 -51.44 9.59 6.48
C GLY A 448 -50.21 10.30 5.90
N GLY A 449 -50.43 11.34 5.09
CA GLY A 449 -49.36 12.16 4.53
C GLY A 449 -48.92 13.29 5.46
N VAL A 450 -47.68 13.25 5.96
CA VAL A 450 -47.03 14.39 6.62
C VAL A 450 -46.36 15.29 5.57
N LYS A 451 -46.89 16.50 5.37
CA LYS A 451 -46.31 17.55 4.51
C LYS A 451 -45.15 18.26 5.23
N LYS A 452 -43.92 18.21 4.71
CA LYS A 452 -42.84 19.15 5.07
C LYS A 452 -42.86 20.37 4.14
N LYS A 453 -42.95 21.57 4.74
CA LYS A 453 -43.00 22.89 4.09
C LYS A 453 -41.67 23.25 3.39
N LYS A 454 -41.75 23.74 2.14
CA LYS A 454 -40.68 24.49 1.44
C LYS A 454 -40.63 25.93 1.97
N LYS A 455 -39.43 26.45 2.30
CA LYS A 455 -39.17 27.89 2.48
C LYS A 455 -38.83 28.53 1.13
N LYS A 456 -39.49 29.65 0.81
CA LYS A 456 -39.17 30.58 -0.31
C LYS A 456 -38.09 31.59 0.12
N PRO A 457 -37.26 32.12 -0.79
CA PRO A 457 -36.50 33.35 -0.54
C PRO A 457 -37.37 34.60 -0.81
N LYS A 458 -37.20 35.64 0.01
CA LYS A 458 -37.82 36.97 -0.15
C LYS A 458 -36.85 37.91 -0.89
N HIS A 459 -37.40 38.65 -1.85
CA HIS A 459 -36.84 39.89 -2.41
C HIS A 459 -36.95 41.05 -1.40
N GLN A 460 -35.99 41.97 -1.43
CA GLN A 460 -36.19 43.37 -1.07
C GLN A 460 -35.29 44.25 -1.97
N GLN A 461 -35.91 45.27 -2.56
CA GLN A 461 -35.40 46.31 -3.45
C GLN A 461 -35.09 47.61 -2.67
N HIS A 462 -34.47 48.56 -3.40
CA HIS A 462 -34.31 50.02 -3.21
C HIS A 462 -32.97 50.48 -2.62
N GLN A 463 -32.29 51.54 -3.10
CA GLN A 463 -32.44 52.46 -4.26
C GLN A 463 -31.14 53.31 -4.32
N ASP A 464 -30.74 53.79 -5.51
CA ASP A 464 -29.60 54.72 -5.74
C ASP A 464 -29.80 56.14 -5.15
N PRO A 465 -28.76 57.02 -5.15
CA PRO A 465 -28.61 57.94 -6.30
C PRO A 465 -27.16 58.28 -6.75
N ILE A 466 -26.96 58.25 -8.08
CA ILE A 466 -26.45 59.28 -9.03
C ILE A 466 -25.31 60.24 -8.63
N SER A 467 -24.26 60.31 -9.48
CA SER A 467 -23.73 61.50 -10.22
C SER A 467 -22.47 61.08 -11.03
N GLU A 468 -22.55 60.88 -12.35
CA GLU A 468 -22.24 61.81 -13.48
C GLU A 468 -20.72 61.99 -13.80
N VAL A 469 -20.25 61.45 -14.94
CA VAL A 469 -19.91 62.15 -16.24
C VAL A 469 -18.37 62.33 -16.34
N ILE A 470 -17.60 61.87 -17.34
CA ILE A 470 -17.48 62.31 -18.76
C ILE A 470 -16.72 61.24 -19.60
N GLU A 471 -17.17 61.03 -20.85
CA GLU A 471 -16.44 60.41 -21.99
C GLU A 471 -15.59 61.46 -22.75
N SER A 472 -14.45 61.07 -23.33
CA SER A 472 -13.96 61.53 -24.66
C SER A 472 -12.63 60.83 -25.01
N GLU A 473 -12.54 60.07 -26.11
CA GLU A 473 -12.14 60.44 -27.50
C GLU A 473 -10.68 60.04 -27.85
N LEU A 474 -10.54 59.28 -28.94
CA LEU A 474 -9.36 59.19 -29.83
C LEU A 474 -9.39 60.43 -30.77
N PRO A 475 -8.26 60.99 -31.29
CA PRO A 475 -7.50 60.33 -32.38
C PRO A 475 -6.00 60.74 -32.63
N ALA A 476 -5.34 59.94 -33.48
CA ALA A 476 -4.41 60.23 -34.60
C ALA A 476 -3.03 60.97 -34.48
N ALA A 477 -2.13 60.49 -35.37
CA ALA A 477 -0.90 61.08 -35.99
C ALA A 477 0.39 61.12 -35.13
N GLY A 478 1.61 60.84 -35.63
CA GLY A 478 2.17 60.58 -36.97
C GLY A 478 3.56 59.88 -36.83
N ASP A 479 4.01 59.18 -37.88
CA ASP A 479 5.24 59.43 -38.69
C ASP A 479 6.56 59.44 -37.88
N ASP A 480 7.58 58.62 -38.15
CA ASP A 480 8.37 58.55 -39.39
C ASP A 480 9.25 57.27 -39.39
N GLY A 481 9.67 56.82 -40.58
CA GLY A 481 11.08 56.43 -40.77
C GLY A 481 11.44 54.98 -41.15
N ALA A 482 11.20 54.65 -42.42
CA ALA A 482 12.11 53.97 -43.36
C ALA A 482 12.60 52.51 -43.13
N ALA A 483 12.18 51.69 -44.09
CA ALA A 483 12.67 50.39 -44.54
C ALA A 483 14.18 50.30 -44.85
N LEU A 484 14.76 49.09 -44.75
CA LEU A 484 15.04 48.25 -45.93
C LEU A 484 15.69 46.90 -45.57
N SER A 485 15.27 45.94 -46.38
CA SER A 485 15.62 44.53 -46.51
C SER A 485 17.08 44.24 -46.88
N ASN A 486 17.57 43.03 -46.57
CA ASN A 486 17.99 42.01 -47.54
C ASN A 486 18.78 40.85 -46.86
N GLU A 487 18.24 39.63 -46.97
CA GLU A 487 19.03 38.40 -47.18
C GLU A 487 19.27 38.21 -48.71
N PRO A 488 19.96 37.17 -49.26
CA PRO A 488 20.69 36.03 -48.66
C PRO A 488 22.08 35.76 -49.34
N LYS A 489 22.84 34.73 -48.89
CA LYS A 489 23.30 33.55 -49.70
C LYS A 489 24.48 32.75 -49.11
N GLU A 490 24.46 31.47 -49.49
CA GLU A 490 25.31 30.30 -49.15
C GLU A 490 26.74 30.26 -49.73
N GLY A 491 27.54 29.32 -49.17
CA GLY A 491 28.68 28.62 -49.79
C GLY A 491 30.04 28.90 -49.14
N ASP A 492 31.04 28.01 -49.07
CA ASP A 492 31.19 26.55 -49.16
C ASP A 492 32.67 26.25 -48.72
N VAL A 493 32.92 25.14 -47.99
CA VAL A 493 34.04 24.17 -48.14
C VAL A 493 35.54 24.48 -47.78
N ASN A 494 36.16 23.46 -47.14
CA ASN A 494 37.59 23.01 -47.03
C ASN A 494 38.56 23.64 -46.00
N ASP A 495 39.50 22.93 -45.34
CA ASP A 495 39.82 21.50 -45.14
C ASP A 495 40.92 21.35 -44.04
N GLU A 496 41.02 20.15 -43.44
CA GLU A 496 42.16 19.45 -42.81
C GLU A 496 43.16 20.10 -41.81
N SER A 497 43.29 19.47 -40.61
CA SER A 497 44.55 18.83 -40.17
C SER A 497 44.35 17.88 -38.98
N LYS A 498 44.77 16.62 -39.12
CA LYS A 498 44.87 15.56 -38.10
C LYS A 498 46.04 15.78 -37.14
N LEU A 499 45.90 15.30 -35.90
CA LEU A 499 46.98 14.65 -35.12
C LEU A 499 46.36 13.70 -34.08
N SER A 500 46.91 12.49 -34.03
CA SER A 500 46.54 11.32 -33.24
C SER A 500 47.44 11.16 -32.01
N GLU A 501 46.92 10.64 -30.89
CA GLU A 501 47.64 9.68 -30.03
C GLU A 501 46.69 8.95 -29.05
N GLU A 502 46.95 7.64 -28.90
CA GLU A 502 46.13 6.59 -28.28
C GLU A 502 46.27 6.50 -26.75
N GLY A 503 45.30 5.86 -26.07
CA GLY A 503 45.44 5.47 -24.66
C GLY A 503 44.29 4.64 -24.07
N ASN A 504 44.34 3.32 -24.29
CA ASN A 504 43.78 2.20 -23.50
C ASN A 504 42.26 2.02 -23.26
N ALA A 505 41.69 1.05 -24.00
CA ALA A 505 40.40 0.43 -23.76
C ALA A 505 40.45 -0.66 -22.67
N ALA A 506 39.39 -0.77 -21.86
CA ALA A 506 39.12 -1.93 -21.01
C ALA A 506 38.27 -2.99 -21.75
N PRO A 507 38.48 -4.30 -21.51
CA PRO A 507 38.05 -5.34 -22.45
C PRO A 507 36.69 -5.92 -22.09
N TYR A 508 35.59 -5.46 -22.71
CA TYR A 508 34.32 -6.20 -22.91
C TYR A 508 33.37 -5.42 -23.85
N ASP A 509 33.84 -4.99 -25.03
CA ASP A 509 33.01 -4.26 -26.01
C ASP A 509 32.82 -5.00 -27.35
N HIS A 510 32.82 -6.34 -27.28
CA HIS A 510 32.58 -7.19 -28.45
C HIS A 510 31.28 -7.98 -28.28
N GLN A 511 30.15 -7.29 -28.52
CA GLN A 511 28.90 -7.83 -29.11
C GLN A 511 27.73 -6.83 -29.13
N LEU A 512 27.96 -5.52 -28.98
CA LEU A 512 26.89 -4.53 -29.16
C LEU A 512 26.75 -4.18 -30.63
N THR A 513 25.54 -4.31 -31.16
CA THR A 513 25.20 -3.85 -32.50
C THR A 513 25.37 -2.32 -32.58
N PRO A 514 25.63 -1.75 -33.78
CA PRO A 514 25.74 -0.30 -33.96
C PRO A 514 24.51 0.47 -33.45
N SER A 515 23.34 -0.17 -33.48
CA SER A 515 22.08 0.35 -32.96
C SER A 515 22.06 0.43 -31.43
N GLU A 516 22.62 -0.57 -30.74
CA GLU A 516 22.70 -0.59 -29.28
C GLU A 516 23.73 0.42 -28.75
N LYS A 517 24.87 0.60 -29.43
CA LYS A 517 25.86 1.64 -29.06
C LYS A 517 25.26 3.04 -29.16
N ARG A 518 24.57 3.35 -30.27
CA ARG A 518 23.86 4.63 -30.44
C ARG A 518 22.76 4.83 -29.42
N TYR A 519 22.04 3.76 -29.05
CA TYR A 519 21.03 3.82 -28.00
C TYR A 519 21.65 4.15 -26.63
N ILE A 520 22.80 3.56 -26.29
CA ILE A 520 23.52 3.83 -25.04
C ILE A 520 24.03 5.27 -25.02
N GLU A 521 24.71 5.72 -26.06
CA GLU A 521 25.21 7.11 -26.18
C GLU A 521 24.08 8.13 -26.10
N GLN A 522 22.96 7.87 -26.78
CA GLN A 522 21.78 8.74 -26.72
C GLN A 522 21.18 8.78 -25.31
N ARG A 523 21.19 7.66 -24.60
CA ARG A 523 20.69 7.57 -23.21
C ARG A 523 21.60 8.31 -22.25
N GLU A 524 22.91 8.19 -22.39
CA GLU A 524 23.90 8.94 -21.61
C GLU A 524 23.78 10.44 -21.83
N GLN A 525 23.59 10.88 -23.08
CA GLN A 525 23.35 12.31 -23.37
C GLN A 525 22.04 12.83 -22.76
N ILE A 526 20.98 12.01 -22.74
CA ILE A 526 19.72 12.35 -22.09
C ILE A 526 19.91 12.41 -20.57
N ASP A 527 20.66 11.49 -19.99
CA ASP A 527 20.93 11.42 -18.55
C ASP A 527 21.78 12.60 -18.08
N VAL A 528 22.82 13.01 -18.84
CA VAL A 528 23.61 14.22 -18.55
C VAL A 528 22.74 15.48 -18.62
N LYS A 529 21.89 15.61 -19.66
CA LYS A 529 20.93 16.73 -19.77
C LYS A 529 19.90 16.75 -18.63
N ARG A 530 19.47 15.57 -18.16
CA ARG A 530 18.56 15.42 -17.03
C ARG A 530 19.24 15.80 -15.71
N LEU A 531 20.48 15.33 -15.48
CA LEU A 531 21.28 15.66 -14.29
C LEU A 531 21.55 17.17 -14.20
N ALA A 532 21.90 17.81 -15.31
CA ALA A 532 22.06 19.27 -15.37
C ALA A 532 20.75 20.03 -15.04
N LYS A 533 19.60 19.55 -15.53
CA LYS A 533 18.29 20.12 -15.19
C LYS A 533 17.91 19.91 -13.72
N THR A 534 18.30 18.79 -13.11
CA THR A 534 17.99 18.47 -11.72
C THR A 534 18.90 19.19 -10.72
N ALA A 535 20.16 19.48 -11.11
CA ALA A 535 21.11 20.21 -10.27
C ALA A 535 20.67 21.66 -9.96
N ASN A 536 19.91 22.30 -10.86
CA ASN A 536 19.43 23.68 -10.69
C ASN A 536 18.11 23.80 -9.91
N LYS A 537 17.54 22.71 -9.39
CA LYS A 537 16.25 22.74 -8.69
C LYS A 537 16.43 22.82 -7.18
N SER A 538 15.78 23.79 -6.54
CA SER A 538 15.74 23.85 -5.07
C SER A 538 14.97 22.66 -4.50
N HIS A 539 15.15 22.36 -3.21
CA HIS A 539 14.36 21.34 -2.52
C HIS A 539 12.85 21.62 -2.59
N ARG A 540 12.47 22.91 -2.53
CA ARG A 540 11.09 23.36 -2.70
C ARG A 540 10.54 23.04 -4.10
N ASP A 541 11.34 23.26 -5.14
CA ASP A 541 10.95 22.94 -6.52
C ASP A 541 10.83 21.44 -6.72
N ARG A 542 11.70 20.64 -6.09
CA ARG A 542 11.61 19.17 -6.12
C ARG A 542 10.36 18.65 -5.41
N ILE A 543 9.98 19.24 -4.27
CA ILE A 543 8.72 18.94 -3.58
C ILE A 543 7.52 19.37 -4.44
N GLN A 544 7.60 20.53 -5.09
CA GLN A 544 6.54 21.03 -5.94
C GLN A 544 6.36 20.15 -7.19
N ASP A 545 7.45 19.73 -7.83
CA ASP A 545 7.45 18.77 -8.95
C ASP A 545 6.92 17.39 -8.52
N PHE A 546 7.25 16.94 -7.31
CA PHE A 546 6.74 15.68 -6.75
C PHE A 546 5.23 15.76 -6.49
N ASN A 547 4.76 16.86 -5.88
CA ASN A 547 3.34 17.11 -5.68
C ASN A 547 2.60 17.30 -7.02
N GLN A 548 3.25 17.92 -8.01
CA GLN A 548 2.76 18.07 -9.37
C GLN A 548 2.61 16.70 -10.03
N TYR A 549 3.62 15.84 -9.91
CA TYR A 549 3.57 14.46 -10.39
C TYR A 549 2.44 13.66 -9.73
N LEU A 550 2.31 13.69 -8.40
CA LEU A 550 1.25 12.98 -7.67
C LEU A 550 -0.14 13.42 -8.13
N ALA A 551 -0.34 14.70 -8.41
CA ALA A 551 -1.59 15.23 -8.95
C ALA A 551 -1.82 14.88 -10.44
N ASN A 552 -0.75 14.66 -11.22
CA ASN A 552 -0.79 14.33 -12.66
C ASN A 552 -1.04 12.84 -12.94
N MET A 553 -0.75 11.98 -11.98
CA MET A 553 -0.86 10.55 -12.13
C MET A 553 -2.33 10.12 -12.25
N SER A 554 -2.67 9.41 -13.33
CA SER A 554 -3.91 8.63 -13.40
C SER A 554 -3.80 7.48 -12.39
N GLU A 555 -4.13 7.70 -11.10
CA GLU A 555 -4.33 6.69 -10.03
C GLU A 555 -4.54 5.30 -10.60
N HIS A 556 -3.45 4.61 -10.86
CA HIS A 556 -3.53 3.37 -11.61
C HIS A 556 -3.74 2.20 -10.66
N TYR A 557 -3.67 2.43 -9.34
CA TYR A 557 -3.56 1.37 -8.36
C TYR A 557 -3.94 1.84 -6.95
N ASP A 558 -5.20 1.64 -6.57
CA ASP A 558 -5.58 1.75 -5.16
C ASP A 558 -6.24 0.46 -4.69
N ILE A 559 -5.45 -0.63 -4.63
CA ILE A 559 -5.89 -1.96 -4.16
C ILE A 559 -5.53 -2.13 -2.67
N PRO A 560 -6.40 -2.82 -1.89
CA PRO A 560 -6.33 -3.02 -0.43
C PRO A 560 -4.95 -3.40 0.09
N LYS A 561 -4.59 -2.79 1.22
CA LYS A 561 -3.35 -3.04 1.97
C LYS A 561 -3.44 -4.42 2.60
N VAL A 562 -2.41 -5.22 2.35
CA VAL A 562 -1.82 -6.11 3.35
C VAL A 562 -0.46 -5.50 3.67
N GLY A 563 -0.51 -4.47 4.50
CA GLY A 563 0.63 -3.64 4.83
C GLY A 563 0.37 -2.99 6.18
N PRO A 564 1.40 -2.82 6.99
CA PRO A 564 1.34 -2.58 8.43
C PRO A 564 0.87 -1.16 8.80
N GLY A 565 -0.43 -0.92 8.68
CA GLY A 565 -1.06 0.32 9.13
C GLY A 565 -0.96 1.49 8.17
#